data_AF-A0A1C5AAQ2-F1
#
_entry.id   AF-A0A1C5AAQ2-F1
#
_cell.length_a   1.000
_cell.length_b   1.000
_cell.length_c   1.000
_cell.angle_alpha   90.00
_cell.angle_beta   90.00
_cell.angle_gamma   90.00
#
_symmetry.space_group_name_H-M   'P 1'
#
loop_
_entity.id
_entity.type
_entity.pdbx_description
1 polymer ?
#
loop_
_entity_poly.entity_id
_entity_poly.type
_entity_poly.pdbx_seq_one_letter_code
_entity_poly.pdbx_strand_id
1 'polypeptide(L)'
;MANLETARAAAHAAAYQPLADTNIDNKLAHKAATAVVDALLDARTGRGLAYLRGMRSTVYQMRVLNAMNTTTSSDFTLFFGRMPMYRAIEAAAAELVAAFGRR
;
A
#
# COMPACT_ATOMS: atom_id res chain seq x y z
N MET A 1 -22.17 1.94 -5.56
CA MET A 1 -20.97 2.59 -4.97
C MET A 1 -20.38 1.84 -3.77
N ALA A 2 -21.12 0.95 -3.09
CA ALA A 2 -20.66 0.17 -1.92
C ALA A 2 -19.42 -0.75 -2.11
N ASN A 3 -19.00 -1.06 -3.34
CA ASN A 3 -17.88 -1.98 -3.57
C ASN A 3 -16.50 -1.32 -3.39
N LEU A 4 -16.35 -0.03 -3.70
CA LEU A 4 -15.03 0.62 -3.67
C LEU A 4 -14.57 0.96 -2.24
N GLU A 5 -15.47 1.46 -1.40
CA GLU A 5 -15.15 1.81 -0.01
C GLU A 5 -14.82 0.56 0.81
N THR A 6 -15.60 -0.51 0.61
CA THR A 6 -15.33 -1.82 1.25
C THR A 6 -13.99 -2.39 0.80
N ALA A 7 -13.67 -2.34 -0.50
CA ALA A 7 -12.38 -2.77 -1.03
C ALA A 7 -11.20 -1.93 -0.47
N ARG A 8 -11.40 -0.61 -0.34
CA ARG A 8 -10.40 0.29 0.24
C ARG A 8 -10.15 -0.02 1.71
N ALA A 9 -11.20 -0.25 2.49
CA ALA A 9 -11.08 -0.60 3.91
C ALA A 9 -10.35 -1.94 4.12
N ALA A 10 -10.70 -2.97 3.33
CA ALA A 10 -10.03 -4.28 3.39
C ALA A 10 -8.54 -4.18 2.98
N ALA A 11 -8.25 -3.48 1.88
CA ALA A 11 -6.88 -3.28 1.41
C ALA A 11 -6.03 -2.47 2.41
N HIS A 12 -6.64 -1.48 3.09
CA HIS A 12 -5.96 -0.69 4.12
C HIS A 12 -5.60 -1.53 5.35
N ALA A 13 -6.55 -2.33 5.86
CA ALA A 13 -6.29 -3.24 6.97
C ALA A 13 -5.17 -4.23 6.63
N ALA A 14 -5.19 -4.77 5.39
CA ALA A 14 -4.16 -5.69 4.90
C ALA A 14 -2.78 -5.03 4.73
N ALA A 15 -2.72 -3.77 4.25
CA ALA A 15 -1.47 -3.02 4.17
C ALA A 15 -0.95 -2.57 5.53
N TYR A 16 -1.82 -2.30 6.49
CA TYR A 16 -1.44 -1.80 7.81
C TYR A 16 -0.67 -2.85 8.62
N GLN A 17 -1.10 -4.11 8.60
CA GLN A 17 -0.53 -5.14 9.47
C GLN A 17 1.00 -5.32 9.30
N PRO A 18 1.55 -5.47 8.09
CA PRO A 18 2.99 -5.61 7.89
C PRO A 18 3.80 -4.36 8.28
N LEU A 19 3.15 -3.19 8.31
CA LEU A 19 3.76 -1.93 8.69
C LEU A 19 3.72 -1.76 10.22
N ALA A 20 2.60 -2.11 10.86
CA ALA A 20 2.44 -2.09 12.32
C ALA A 20 3.33 -3.11 13.04
N ASP A 21 3.68 -4.22 12.37
CA ASP A 21 4.66 -5.21 12.87
C ASP A 21 6.10 -4.65 12.91
N THR A 22 6.32 -3.43 12.42
CA THR A 22 7.59 -2.71 12.58
C THR A 22 7.51 -1.77 13.78
N ASN A 23 8.64 -1.41 14.39
CA ASN A 23 8.71 -0.45 15.51
C ASN A 23 8.38 1.00 15.11
N ILE A 24 7.55 1.21 14.08
CA ILE A 24 7.09 2.53 13.66
C ILE A 24 5.92 3.03 14.51
N ASP A 25 5.76 4.34 14.52
CA ASP A 25 4.57 4.97 15.07
C ASP A 25 3.29 4.52 14.33
N ASN A 26 2.22 4.23 15.10
CA ASN A 26 0.94 3.76 14.55
C ASN A 26 0.28 4.75 13.58
N LYS A 27 0.44 6.07 13.80
CA LYS A 27 -0.11 7.07 12.86
C LYS A 27 0.67 7.05 11.56
N LEU A 28 1.99 6.80 11.62
CA LEU A 28 2.84 6.64 10.45
C LEU A 28 2.48 5.37 9.67
N ALA A 29 2.26 4.26 10.36
CA ALA A 29 1.79 3.00 9.76
C ALA A 29 0.46 3.19 9.02
N HIS A 30 -0.51 3.88 9.62
CA HIS A 30 -1.78 4.18 8.98
C HIS A 30 -1.64 5.10 7.75
N LYS A 31 -0.81 6.14 7.84
CA LYS A 31 -0.52 7.03 6.69
C LYS A 31 0.11 6.25 5.53
N ALA A 32 1.07 5.38 5.83
CA ALA A 32 1.73 4.54 4.84
C ALA A 32 0.77 3.55 4.18
N ALA A 33 -0.07 2.87 4.96
CA ALA A 33 -1.10 1.99 4.44
C ALA A 33 -2.07 2.74 3.51
N THR A 34 -2.51 3.95 3.88
CA THR A 34 -3.37 4.78 3.03
C THR A 34 -2.66 5.14 1.71
N ALA A 35 -1.41 5.59 1.77
CA ALA A 35 -0.64 5.94 0.58
C ALA A 35 -0.42 4.75 -0.36
N VAL A 36 -0.21 3.54 0.18
CA VAL A 36 -0.14 2.30 -0.61
C VAL A 36 -1.44 2.04 -1.35
N VAL A 37 -2.58 2.10 -0.64
CA VAL A 37 -3.89 1.81 -1.24
C VAL A 37 -4.25 2.85 -2.31
N ASP A 38 -3.99 4.13 -2.07
CA ASP A 38 -4.25 5.17 -3.06
C ASP A 38 -3.37 5.04 -4.30
N ALA A 39 -2.09 4.71 -4.14
CA ALA A 39 -1.20 4.46 -5.26
C ALA A 39 -1.62 3.23 -6.10
N LEU A 40 -2.16 2.20 -5.46
CA LEU A 40 -2.71 1.01 -6.13
C LEU A 40 -4.02 1.32 -6.87
N LEU A 41 -4.89 2.14 -6.25
CA LEU A 41 -6.12 2.59 -6.88
C LEU A 41 -5.88 3.56 -8.03
N ASP A 42 -4.79 4.33 -8.03
CA ASP A 42 -4.36 5.14 -9.18
C ASP A 42 -3.89 4.24 -10.34
N ALA A 43 -3.24 3.11 -10.03
CA ALA A 43 -2.76 2.13 -11.02
C ALA A 43 -3.86 1.31 -11.72
N ARG A 44 -5.14 1.57 -11.40
CA ARG A 44 -6.47 0.93 -11.61
C ARG A 44 -6.75 -0.09 -12.74
N THR A 45 -5.77 -0.70 -13.37
CA THR A 45 -5.96 -1.83 -14.28
C THR A 45 -5.69 -3.13 -13.54
N GLY A 46 -6.54 -4.16 -13.74
CA GLY A 46 -6.30 -5.49 -13.17
C GLY A 46 -4.94 -6.08 -13.58
N ARG A 47 -4.44 -5.72 -14.77
CA ARG A 47 -3.06 -6.00 -15.20
C ARG A 47 -2.03 -5.26 -14.35
N GLY A 48 -2.25 -3.98 -14.02
CA GLY A 48 -1.41 -3.19 -13.12
C GLY A 48 -1.33 -3.75 -11.70
N LEU A 49 -2.45 -4.22 -11.13
CA LEU A 49 -2.47 -4.82 -9.79
C LEU A 49 -1.78 -6.21 -9.76
N ALA A 50 -2.05 -7.06 -10.75
CA ALA A 50 -1.36 -8.35 -10.88
C ALA A 50 0.15 -8.16 -11.14
N TYR A 51 0.52 -7.12 -11.88
CA TYR A 51 1.91 -6.74 -12.11
C TYR A 51 2.66 -6.28 -10.86
N LEU A 52 1.93 -5.69 -9.89
CA LEU A 52 2.47 -5.26 -8.59
C LEU A 52 2.64 -6.42 -7.62
N ARG A 53 1.80 -7.45 -7.72
CA ARG A 53 2.05 -8.76 -7.10
C ARG A 53 3.26 -9.47 -7.75
N GLY A 54 3.61 -9.08 -8.98
CA GLY A 54 4.64 -9.67 -9.82
C GLY A 54 6.07 -9.19 -9.53
N MET A 55 6.43 -7.91 -9.76
CA MET A 55 7.86 -7.52 -9.65
C MET A 55 8.25 -6.03 -9.80
N ARG A 56 7.34 -5.04 -9.93
CA ARG A 56 7.72 -3.60 -10.01
C ARG A 56 7.35 -2.78 -8.76
N SER A 57 7.50 -3.37 -7.58
CA SER A 57 7.27 -2.69 -6.30
C SER A 57 8.19 -1.48 -6.10
N THR A 58 9.37 -1.40 -6.71
CA THR A 58 10.33 -0.29 -6.50
C THR A 58 9.82 1.06 -6.98
N VAL A 59 9.11 1.14 -8.12
CA VAL A 59 8.59 2.42 -8.66
C VAL A 59 7.46 2.96 -7.78
N TYR A 60 6.56 2.07 -7.35
CA TYR A 60 5.46 2.45 -6.46
C TYR A 60 5.92 2.69 -5.03
N GLN A 61 6.90 1.93 -4.55
CA GLN A 61 7.61 2.21 -3.31
C GLN A 61 8.20 3.62 -3.35
N MET A 62 8.88 4.02 -4.43
CA MET A 62 9.41 5.38 -4.57
C MET A 62 8.30 6.45 -4.66
N ARG A 63 7.16 6.17 -5.30
CA ARG A 63 6.01 7.09 -5.30
C ARG A 63 5.43 7.29 -3.91
N VAL A 64 5.25 6.19 -3.18
CA VAL A 64 4.72 6.17 -1.81
C VAL A 64 5.71 6.86 -0.86
N LEU A 65 7.01 6.57 -0.97
CA LEU A 65 8.08 7.28 -0.25
C LEU A 65 8.11 8.77 -0.58
N ASN A 66 7.98 9.17 -1.85
CA ASN A 66 7.97 10.58 -2.24
C ASN A 66 6.73 11.32 -1.71
N ALA A 67 5.54 10.70 -1.79
CA ALA A 67 4.31 11.26 -1.23
C ALA A 67 4.38 11.44 0.29
N MET A 68 5.18 10.61 0.99
CA MET A 68 5.37 10.73 2.43
C MET A 68 6.55 11.61 2.84
N ASN A 69 7.63 11.67 2.04
CA ASN A 69 8.73 12.62 2.25
C ASN A 69 8.29 14.08 2.13
N THR A 70 7.29 14.37 1.29
CA THR A 70 6.68 15.71 1.22
C THR A 70 5.79 16.04 2.43
N THR A 71 5.40 15.04 3.22
CA THR A 71 4.32 15.16 4.20
C THR A 71 4.78 14.93 5.64
N THR A 72 5.81 14.12 5.90
CA THR A 72 6.31 13.88 7.27
C THR A 72 7.72 13.25 7.24
N SER A 73 8.71 14.02 7.71
CA SER A 73 10.01 13.61 8.29
C SER A 73 10.91 12.63 7.52
N SER A 74 12.21 12.96 7.47
CA SER A 74 13.35 12.10 7.13
C SER A 74 13.32 10.70 7.77
N ASP A 75 12.60 10.57 8.89
CA ASP A 75 12.28 9.33 9.61
C ASP A 75 11.60 8.27 8.73
N PHE A 76 10.72 8.66 7.80
CA PHE A 76 9.98 7.71 6.98
C PHE A 76 10.91 6.78 6.18
N THR A 77 11.99 7.35 5.63
CA THR A 77 13.01 6.60 4.87
C THR A 77 13.87 5.71 5.76
N LEU A 78 14.00 6.04 7.05
CA LEU A 78 14.84 5.31 8.01
C LEU A 78 14.11 4.11 8.64
N PHE A 79 12.79 4.20 8.84
CA PHE A 79 12.05 3.16 9.54
C PHE A 79 11.39 2.12 8.63
N PHE A 80 11.08 2.45 7.37
CA PHE A 80 10.54 1.47 6.44
C PHE A 80 11.67 0.70 5.75
N GLY A 81 12.05 -0.42 6.35
CA GLY A 81 12.80 -1.45 5.65
C GLY A 81 12.08 -1.86 4.35
N ARG A 82 12.84 -2.29 3.32
CA ARG A 82 12.24 -2.74 2.05
C ARG A 82 11.17 -3.83 2.29
N MET A 83 11.41 -4.79 3.16
CA MET A 83 10.52 -5.95 3.31
C MET A 83 9.09 -5.62 3.81
N PRO A 84 8.90 -4.84 4.90
CA PRO A 84 7.57 -4.40 5.34
C PRO A 84 6.72 -3.70 4.27
N MET A 85 7.34 -2.79 3.50
CA MET A 85 6.64 -2.06 2.43
C MET A 85 6.19 -2.97 1.30
N TYR A 86 7.02 -3.95 0.92
CA TYR A 86 6.67 -4.90 -0.13
C TYR A 86 5.49 -5.78 0.31
N ARG A 87 5.52 -6.27 1.55
CA ARG A 87 4.41 -7.05 2.13
C ARG A 87 3.12 -6.25 2.19
N ALA A 88 3.18 -4.98 2.57
CA ALA A 88 2.01 -4.12 2.59
C ALA A 88 1.41 -3.90 1.19
N ILE A 89 2.26 -3.70 0.17
CA ILE A 89 1.84 -3.57 -1.23
C ILE A 89 1.21 -4.87 -1.74
N GLU A 90 1.83 -6.02 -1.47
CA GLU A 90 1.31 -7.33 -1.88
C GLU A 90 -0.04 -7.65 -1.22
N ALA A 91 -0.17 -7.39 0.08
CA ALA A 91 -1.39 -7.63 0.84
C ALA A 91 -2.55 -6.75 0.35
N ALA A 92 -2.32 -5.43 0.19
CA ALA A 92 -3.33 -4.54 -0.36
C ALA A 92 -3.70 -4.89 -1.81
N ALA A 93 -2.72 -5.23 -2.66
CA ALA A 93 -2.97 -5.62 -4.04
C ALA A 93 -3.83 -6.89 -4.12
N ALA A 94 -3.60 -7.88 -3.25
CA ALA A 94 -4.41 -9.09 -3.20
C ALA A 94 -5.88 -8.80 -2.89
N GLU A 95 -6.16 -7.95 -1.90
CA GLU A 95 -7.52 -7.54 -1.53
C GLU A 95 -8.21 -6.75 -2.65
N LEU A 96 -7.51 -5.80 -3.27
CA LEU A 96 -8.05 -5.03 -4.40
C LEU A 96 -8.33 -5.93 -5.61
N VAL A 97 -7.46 -6.89 -5.92
CA VAL A 97 -7.70 -7.88 -6.99
C VAL A 97 -8.88 -8.78 -6.65
N ALA A 98 -9.01 -9.26 -5.41
CA ALA A 98 -10.14 -10.08 -4.98
C ALA A 98 -11.47 -9.32 -5.04
N ALA A 99 -11.46 -8.00 -4.81
CA ALA A 99 -12.63 -7.14 -4.90
C ALA A 99 -13.01 -6.76 -6.34
N PHE A 100 -12.02 -6.50 -7.21
CA PHE A 100 -12.26 -6.06 -8.60
C PHE A 100 -12.28 -7.19 -9.63
N GLY A 101 -11.64 -8.32 -9.36
CA GLY A 101 -11.56 -9.50 -10.24
C GLY A 101 -12.81 -10.39 -10.22
N ARG A 102 -13.79 -10.12 -9.35
CA ARG A 102 -15.14 -10.72 -9.40
C ARG A 102 -16.07 -10.03 -10.41
N ARG A 103 -15.55 -9.54 -11.52
CA ARG A 103 -16.31 -8.84 -12.58
C ARG A 103 -16.04 -9.43 -13.94
#